data_AF-A0A0E3BZ14-F1
#
_entry.id   AF-A0A0E3BZ14-F1
#
_cell.length_a   1.000
_cell.length_b   1.000
_cell.length_c   1.000
_cell.angle_alpha   90.00
_cell.angle_beta   90.00
_cell.angle_gamma   90.00
#
_symmetry.space_group_name_H-M   'P 1'
#
loop_
_entity.id
_entity.type
_entity.pdbx_description
1 polymer ?
#
loop_
_entity_poly.entity_id
_entity_poly.type
_entity_poly.pdbx_seq_one_letter_code
_entity_poly.pdbx_strand_id
1 'polypeptide(L)'
;MNNPWPYLTDAEINEICSPLKNGAAQIRFLERLGMVVKPKPSGRPLVARTEFDRVMTGSNAMTTGHSTSAVSSTPNVIGLQSFFKQRKHGTST
;
A
#
# COMPACT_ATOMS: atom_id res chain seq x y z
N MET A 1 -23.00 -12.76 5.86
CA MET A 1 -22.73 -13.20 7.24
C MET A 1 -21.88 -12.13 7.89
N ASN A 2 -22.42 -11.37 8.86
CA ASN A 2 -21.64 -10.39 9.61
C ASN A 2 -20.75 -11.16 10.60
N ASN A 3 -19.49 -11.34 10.23
CA ASN A 3 -18.51 -12.03 11.05
C ASN A 3 -18.01 -11.05 12.13
N PRO A 4 -18.25 -11.28 13.45
CA PRO A 4 -17.89 -10.32 14.50
C PRO A 4 -16.40 -10.32 14.85
N TRP A 5 -15.61 -11.21 14.24
CA TRP A 5 -14.20 -11.37 14.58
C TRP A 5 -13.35 -10.29 13.89
N PRO A 6 -12.41 -9.67 14.61
CA PRO A 6 -11.52 -8.66 14.04
C PRO A 6 -10.44 -9.24 13.11
N TYR A 7 -10.42 -10.57 12.91
CA TYR A 7 -9.45 -11.31 12.11
C TYR A 7 -10.12 -12.30 11.16
N LEU A 8 -9.40 -12.66 10.09
CA LEU A 8 -9.79 -13.70 9.14
C LEU A 8 -9.80 -15.07 9.82
N THR A 9 -10.89 -15.81 9.60
CA THR A 9 -11.02 -17.18 10.13
C THR A 9 -10.20 -18.16 9.31
N ASP A 10 -9.87 -19.29 9.93
CA ASP A 10 -9.15 -20.39 9.28
C ASP A 10 -9.80 -20.86 7.97
N ALA A 11 -11.14 -20.85 7.89
CA ALA A 11 -11.88 -21.25 6.69
C ALA A 11 -11.68 -20.24 5.56
N GLU A 12 -11.85 -18.95 5.85
CA GLU A 12 -11.63 -17.87 4.89
C GLU A 12 -10.18 -17.87 4.37
N ILE A 13 -9.21 -18.09 5.26
CA ILE A 13 -7.80 -18.15 4.84
C ILE A 13 -7.55 -19.35 3.90
N ASN A 14 -8.20 -20.49 4.13
CA ASN A 14 -8.08 -21.63 3.22
C ASN A 14 -8.70 -21.38 1.86
N GLU A 15 -9.83 -20.68 1.82
CA GLU A 15 -10.44 -20.28 0.55
C GLU A 15 -9.52 -19.32 -0.21
N ILE A 16 -8.98 -18.29 0.46
CA ILE A 16 -8.05 -17.32 -0.14
C ILE A 16 -6.77 -18.01 -0.65
N CYS A 17 -6.22 -18.96 0.13
CA CYS A 17 -4.94 -19.60 -0.19
C CYS A 17 -5.09 -20.89 -0.99
N SER A 18 -6.29 -21.29 -1.43
CA SER A 18 -6.48 -22.54 -2.16
C SER A 18 -5.62 -22.57 -3.43
N PRO A 19 -4.81 -23.62 -3.69
CA PRO A 19 -4.82 -24.97 -3.10
C PRO A 19 -3.80 -25.23 -1.97
N LEU A 20 -3.15 -24.20 -1.41
CA LEU A 20 -2.08 -24.35 -0.41
C LEU A 20 -2.62 -24.91 0.92
N LYS A 21 -2.17 -26.12 1.28
CA LYS A 21 -2.54 -26.79 2.55
C LYS A 21 -1.59 -26.52 3.72
N ASN A 22 -0.33 -26.16 3.43
CA ASN A 22 0.68 -25.96 4.46
C ASN A 22 0.56 -24.53 5.03
N GLY A 23 0.35 -24.41 6.35
CA GLY A 23 0.22 -23.12 7.03
C GLY A 23 1.42 -22.19 6.82
N ALA A 24 2.64 -22.72 6.80
CA ALA A 24 3.84 -21.92 6.52
C ALA A 24 3.85 -21.37 5.07
N ALA A 25 3.30 -22.12 4.12
CA ALA A 25 3.18 -21.67 2.74
C ALA A 25 2.09 -20.61 2.58
N GLN A 26 0.98 -20.75 3.31
CA GLN A 26 -0.07 -19.72 3.40
C GLN A 26 0.49 -18.41 3.98
N ILE A 27 1.29 -18.47 5.05
CA ILE A 27 1.95 -17.28 5.63
C ILE A 27 2.82 -16.57 4.60
N ARG A 28 3.72 -17.30 3.93
CA ARG A 28 4.62 -16.72 2.90
C ARG A 28 3.86 -16.10 1.73
N PHE A 29 2.74 -16.72 1.33
CA PHE A 29 1.89 -16.20 0.27
C PHE A 29 1.23 -14.88 0.68
N LEU A 30 0.64 -14.84 1.87
CA LEU A 30 -0.03 -13.66 2.40
C LEU A 30 0.95 -12.51 2.67
N GLU A 31 2.17 -12.80 3.15
CA GLU A 31 3.24 -11.81 3.28
C GLU A 31 3.67 -11.24 1.92
N ARG A 32 3.76 -12.08 0.87
CA ARG A 32 4.08 -11.64 -0.50
C ARG A 32 3.01 -10.75 -1.11
N LEU A 33 1.75 -10.91 -0.70
CA LEU A 33 0.66 -10.01 -1.08
C LEU A 33 0.78 -8.63 -0.40
N GLY A 34 1.70 -8.47 0.56
CA GLY A 34 1.93 -7.21 1.27
C GLY A 34 1.10 -7.06 2.54
N MET A 35 0.50 -8.15 3.04
CA MET A 35 -0.21 -8.15 4.32
C MET A 35 0.74 -8.40 5.49
N VAL A 36 0.46 -7.76 6.62
CA VAL A 36 1.07 -8.10 7.91
C VAL A 36 0.44 -9.37 8.47
N VAL A 37 1.20 -10.45 8.48
CA VAL A 37 0.76 -11.77 8.97
C VAL A 37 1.50 -12.12 10.25
N LYS A 38 0.78 -12.67 11.24
CA LYS A 38 1.38 -13.24 12.46
C LYS A 38 1.12 -14.75 12.50
N PRO A 39 2.07 -15.58 12.96
CA PRO A 39 1.83 -17.00 13.14
C PRO A 39 1.03 -17.25 14.42
N LYS A 40 -0.05 -18.05 14.33
CA LYS A 40 -0.79 -18.58 15.49
C LYS A 40 -0.01 -19.75 16.10
N PRO A 41 -0.21 -20.11 17.39
CA PRO A 41 0.40 -21.31 17.98
C PRO A 41 0.08 -22.62 17.25
N SER A 42 -1.03 -22.67 16.52
CA SER A 42 -1.41 -23.82 15.67
C SER A 42 -0.62 -23.91 14.35
N GLY A 43 0.28 -22.96 14.06
CA GLY A 43 1.04 -22.89 12.80
C GLY A 43 0.26 -22.26 11.63
N ARG A 44 -0.94 -21.72 11.87
CA ARG A 44 -1.75 -21.05 10.86
C ARG A 44 -1.48 -19.54 10.81
N PRO A 45 -1.67 -18.90 9.64
CA PRO A 45 -1.64 -17.45 9.53
C PRO A 45 -2.76 -16.78 10.36
N LEU A 46 -2.43 -15.68 11.02
CA LEU A 46 -3.36 -14.76 11.66
C LEU A 46 -3.26 -13.42 10.94
N VAL A 47 -4.38 -12.98 10.37
CA VAL A 47 -4.49 -11.75 9.59
C VAL A 47 -5.70 -10.96 10.08
N ALA A 48 -5.50 -9.66 10.38
CA ALA A 48 -6.60 -8.78 10.73
C ALA A 48 -7.51 -8.54 9.52
N ARG A 49 -8.82 -8.39 9.73
CA ARG A 49 -9.73 -8.17 8.59
C ARG A 49 -9.46 -6.83 7.90
N THR A 50 -9.18 -5.81 8.70
CA THR A 50 -8.79 -4.47 8.24
C THR A 50 -7.50 -4.47 7.40
N GLU A 51 -6.56 -5.38 7.70
CA GLU A 51 -5.33 -5.55 6.93
C GLU A 51 -5.63 -6.06 5.53
N PHE A 52 -6.47 -7.10 5.44
CA PHE A 52 -6.91 -7.66 4.18
C PHE A 52 -7.66 -6.63 3.34
N ASP A 53 -8.61 -5.93 3.95
CA ASP A 53 -9.39 -4.89 3.26
C ASP A 53 -8.49 -3.75 2.76
N ARG A 54 -7.47 -3.36 3.55
CA ARG A 54 -6.49 -2.34 3.15
C ARG A 54 -5.72 -2.75 1.89
N VAL A 55 -5.20 -3.98 1.87
CA VAL A 55 -4.41 -4.49 0.73
C VAL A 55 -5.30 -4.69 -0.50
N MET A 56 -6.50 -5.26 -0.34
CA MET A 56 -7.39 -5.57 -1.45
C MET A 56 -8.10 -4.36 -2.06
N THR A 57 -8.41 -3.32 -1.27
CA THR A 57 -9.02 -2.08 -1.78
C THR A 57 -8.01 -1.24 -2.57
N GLY A 58 -6.74 -1.67 -2.66
CA GLY A 58 -5.69 -0.87 -3.27
C GLY A 58 -5.39 0.38 -2.46
N SER A 59 -5.86 0.44 -1.20
CA SER A 59 -5.43 1.40 -0.18
C SER A 59 -4.03 1.04 0.26
N ASN A 60 -3.11 1.00 -0.70
CA ASN A 60 -1.69 0.94 -0.50
C ASN A 60 -1.27 2.31 0.06
N ALA A 61 -1.70 2.59 1.28
CA ALA A 61 -1.05 3.58 2.13
C ALA A 61 0.34 3.01 2.38
N MET A 62 1.26 3.35 1.48
CA MET A 62 2.70 3.12 1.49
C MET A 62 3.24 2.69 2.85
N THR A 63 3.51 1.39 3.04
CA THR A 63 4.40 0.95 4.12
C THR A 63 5.33 -0.15 3.64
N THR A 64 6.27 0.24 2.77
CA THR A 64 7.65 -0.19 2.92
C THR A 64 8.47 1.09 2.96
N GLY A 65 9.24 1.26 4.03
CA GLY A 65 9.94 2.50 4.37
C GLY A 65 10.67 3.14 3.19
N HIS A 66 10.21 4.32 2.82
CA HIS A 66 11.07 5.33 2.24
C HIS A 66 10.86 6.56 3.11
N SER A 67 11.92 7.00 3.79
CA SER A 67 12.08 8.41 4.16
C SER A 67 12.14 9.20 2.85
N THR A 68 11.02 9.29 2.12
CA THR A 68 10.87 10.33 1.10
C THR A 68 10.51 11.53 1.93
N SER A 69 11.51 12.34 2.25
CA SER A 69 11.29 13.78 2.39
C SER A 69 10.25 14.13 1.34
N ALA A 70 9.07 14.57 1.76
CA ALA A 70 8.03 14.98 0.85
C ALA A 70 8.63 16.06 -0.04
N VAL A 71 9.12 15.64 -1.21
CA VAL A 71 9.59 16.56 -2.23
C VAL A 71 8.31 17.24 -2.65
N SER A 72 8.12 18.44 -2.13
CA SER A 72 7.17 19.37 -2.71
C SER A 72 7.59 19.50 -4.17
N SER A 73 6.96 18.74 -5.06
CA SER A 73 6.98 18.98 -6.50
C SER A 73 6.16 20.24 -6.77
N THR A 74 6.51 21.32 -6.09
CA THR A 74 6.02 22.64 -6.39
C THR A 74 6.75 23.06 -7.66
N PRO A 75 6.02 23.50 -8.69
CA PRO A 75 6.66 24.05 -9.88
C PRO A 75 7.55 25.23 -9.44
N ASN A 76 8.70 25.40 -10.08
CA ASN A 76 9.60 26.52 -9.80
C ASN A 76 8.94 27.85 -10.20
N VAL A 77 8.16 28.42 -9.27
CA VAL A 77 7.38 29.65 -9.47
C VAL A 77 8.31 30.83 -9.79
N ILE A 78 9.50 30.87 -9.18
CA ILE A 78 10.50 31.92 -9.39
C ILE A 78 11.03 31.89 -10.83
N GLY A 79 11.33 30.69 -11.35
CA GLY A 79 11.74 30.50 -12.74
C GLY A 79 10.65 30.93 -13.73
N LEU A 80 9.40 30.55 -13.47
CA LEU A 80 8.26 30.93 -14.32
C LEU A 80 8.06 32.44 -14.37
N GLN A 81 8.09 33.13 -13.22
CA GLN A 81 7.91 34.58 -13.15
C GLN A 81 9.04 35.34 -13.88
N SER A 82 10.26 34.83 -13.80
CA SER A 82 11.43 35.41 -14.49
C SER A 82 11.32 35.29 -16.00
N PHE A 83 10.82 34.15 -16.50
CA PHE A 83 10.61 33.93 -17.94
C PHE A 83 9.59 34.90 -18.55
N PHE A 84 8.52 35.23 -17.83
CA PHE A 84 7.55 36.23 -18.29
C PHE A 84 8.11 37.67 -18.28
N LYS A 85 9.05 37.98 -17.38
CA LYS A 85 9.73 39.29 -17.36
C LYS A 85 10.73 39.46 -18.51
N GLN A 86 11.39 38.39 -18.95
CA GLN A 86 12.39 38.43 -20.02
C GLN A 86 11.81 38.70 -21.42
N ARG A 87 10.51 38.45 -21.66
CA ARG A 87 9.89 38.67 -22.99
C ARG A 87 9.53 40.13 -23.30
N LYS A 88 10.00 41.10 -22.51
CA LYS A 88 9.66 42.52 -22.67
C LYS A 88 10.66 43.33 -23.52
N HIS A 89 11.44 42.68 -24.37
CA HIS A 89 12.20 43.34 -25.44
C HIS A 89 11.75 42.84 -26.81
N GLY A 90 10.46 43.02 -27.10
CA GLY A 90 10.02 43.13 -28.49
C GLY A 90 10.49 44.50 -29.00
N THR A 91 11.37 44.49 -30.00
CA THR A 91 11.69 45.66 -30.82
C THR A 91 10.38 46.29 -31.29
N SER A 92 10.08 47.48 -30.79
CA SER A 92 9.07 48.34 -31.39
C SER A 92 9.71 48.96 -32.62
N THR A 93 9.31 48.49 -33.80
CA THR A 93 9.49 49.21 -35.06
C THR A 93 8.50 50.36 -35.15
#